data_AF-A0A6M6E880-F1
#
_entry.id   AF-A0A6M6E880-F1
#
_cell.length_a   1.000
_cell.length_b   1.000
_cell.length_c   1.000
_cell.angle_alpha   90.00
_cell.angle_beta   90.00
_cell.angle_gamma   90.00
#
_symmetry.space_group_name_H-M   'P 1'
#
loop_
_entity.id
_entity.type
_entity.pdbx_description
1 polymer ?
#
loop_
_entity_poly.entity_id
_entity_poly.type
_entity_poly.pdbx_seq_one_letter_code
_entity_poly.pdbx_strand_id
1 'polypeptide(L)' 'MIGNKVLLLASIQVRGRVSISKSFVNYSELYTAAKEFLESEGIIYTVKEMKEKTIITQL' A
#
# COMPACT_ATOMS: atom_id res chain seq x y z
N MET A 1 11.60 11.16 -6.45
CA MET A 1 10.33 10.57 -5.97
C MET A 1 10.39 9.04 -5.73
N ILE A 2 11.58 8.42 -5.65
CA ILE A 2 11.74 6.95 -5.53
C ILE A 2 11.55 6.44 -4.08
N GLY A 3 11.83 7.26 -3.07
CA GLY A 3 11.84 6.83 -1.66
C GLY A 3 10.49 6.36 -1.09
N ASN A 4 9.38 6.98 -1.48
CA ASN A 4 8.07 6.69 -0.88
C ASN A 4 7.50 5.32 -1.30
N LYS A 5 7.77 4.88 -2.53
CA LYS A 5 7.37 3.55 -3.02
C LYS A 5 8.14 2.45 -2.29
N VAL A 6 9.46 2.60 -2.19
CA VAL A 6 10.33 1.61 -1.52
C VAL A 6 9.93 1.43 -0.05
N LEU A 7 9.64 2.52 0.67
CA LEU A 7 9.22 2.46 2.07
C LEU A 7 7.86 1.74 2.23
N LEU A 8 6.94 2.00 1.31
CA LEU A 8 5.60 1.42 1.32
C LEU A 8 5.65 -0.09 1.06
N LEU A 9 6.43 -0.53 0.06
CA LEU A 9 6.61 -1.95 -0.25
C LEU A 9 7.34 -2.69 0.88
N ALA A 10 8.41 -2.11 1.43
CA ALA A 10 9.10 -2.67 2.59
C ALA A 10 8.18 -2.79 3.81
N SER A 11 7.26 -1.84 4.01
CA SER A 11 6.28 -1.91 5.10
C SER A 11 5.29 -3.07 4.92
N ILE A 12 4.85 -3.33 3.69
CA ILE A 12 4.00 -4.49 3.39
C ILE A 12 4.76 -5.79 3.65
N GLN A 13 5.99 -5.91 3.13
CA GLN A 13 6.79 -7.13 3.28
C GLN A 13 7.16 -7.44 4.74
N VAL A 14 7.43 -6.42 5.56
CA VAL A 14 7.86 -6.60 6.96
C VAL A 14 6.67 -6.70 7.92
N ARG A 15 5.60 -5.93 7.70
CA ARG A 15 4.49 -5.78 8.66
C ARG A 15 3.18 -6.40 8.20
N GLY A 16 3.11 -6.88 6.96
CA GLY A 16 1.87 -7.38 6.34
C GLY A 16 0.78 -6.30 6.26
N ARG A 17 1.10 -5.02 6.44
CA ARG A 17 0.10 -3.96 6.51
C ARG A 17 0.68 -2.59 6.18
N VAL A 18 -0.06 -1.81 5.38
CA VAL A 18 0.23 -0.40 5.13
C VAL A 18 -1.03 0.45 5.23
N SER A 19 -0.87 1.71 5.65
CA SER A 19 -1.92 2.72 5.63
C SER A 19 -1.46 3.90 4.79
N ILE A 20 -2.24 4.23 3.75
CA ILE A 20 -1.96 5.30 2.81
C ILE A 20 -2.97 6.42 3.04
N SER A 21 -2.50 7.59 3.46
CA SER A 21 -3.39 8.74 3.63
C SER A 21 -3.85 9.28 2.28
N LYS A 22 -5.14 9.61 2.17
CA LYS A 22 -5.73 10.24 0.98
C LYS A 22 -5.32 11.72 0.82
N SER A 23 -4.71 12.32 1.85
CA SER A 23 -4.15 13.68 1.75
C SER A 23 -2.78 13.72 1.06
N PHE A 24 -2.13 12.56 0.85
CA PHE A 24 -0.90 12.52 0.07
C PHE A 24 -1.19 12.84 -1.39
N VAL A 25 -0.41 13.78 -1.96
CA VAL A 25 -0.49 14.17 -3.38
C VAL A 25 -0.37 12.95 -4.30
N ASN A 26 0.39 11.94 -3.89
CA ASN A 26 0.63 10.73 -4.67
C ASN A 26 -0.20 9.53 -4.17
N TYR A 27 -1.32 9.75 -3.48
CA TYR A 27 -2.16 8.68 -2.93
C TYR A 27 -2.48 7.60 -3.97
N SER A 28 -2.95 7.99 -5.16
CA SER A 28 -3.32 7.05 -6.21
C SER A 28 -2.12 6.24 -6.69
N GLU A 29 -0.96 6.87 -6.84
CA GLU A 29 0.27 6.21 -7.28
C GLU A 29 0.79 5.22 -6.23
N LEU A 30 0.74 5.60 -4.95
CA LEU A 30 1.13 4.74 -3.84
C LEU A 30 0.18 3.54 -3.67
N TYR A 31 -1.12 3.77 -3.85
CA TYR A 31 -2.12 2.72 -3.81
C TYR A 31 -1.93 1.71 -4.94
N THR A 32 -1.74 2.18 -6.17
CA THR A 32 -1.46 1.30 -7.32
C THR A 32 -0.18 0.49 -7.11
N ALA A 33 0.92 1.12 -6.68
CA ALA A 33 2.18 0.43 -6.44
C ALA A 33 2.07 -0.65 -5.35
N ALA A 34 1.30 -0.39 -4.29
CA ALA A 34 1.03 -1.37 -3.24
C ALA A 34 0.31 -2.61 -3.79
N LYS A 35 -0.68 -2.37 -4.67
CA LYS A 35 -1.52 -3.39 -5.26
C LYS A 35 -0.74 -4.25 -6.25
N GLU A 36 -0.01 -3.63 -7.17
CA GLU A 36 0.82 -4.32 -8.17
C GLU A 36 1.86 -5.23 -7.51
N PHE A 37 2.49 -4.77 -6.42
CA PHE A 37 3.45 -5.58 -5.67
C PHE A 37 2.80 -6.82 -5.03
N LEU A 38 1.67 -6.64 -4.35
CA LEU A 38 0.98 -7.78 -3.72
C LEU A 38 0.55 -8.81 -4.77
N GLU A 39 0.08 -8.34 -5.93
CA GLU A 39 -0.30 -9.20 -7.06
C GLU A 39 0.92 -9.90 -7.68
N SER A 40 2.05 -9.21 -7.86
CA SER A 40 3.27 -9.81 -8.42
C SER A 40 3.88 -10.88 -7.51
N GLU A 41 3.75 -10.70 -6.19
CA GLU A 41 4.22 -11.67 -5.19
C GLU A 41 3.21 -12.81 -4.93
N GLY A 42 2.04 -12.79 -5.58
CA GLY A 42 0.97 -13.76 -5.34
C GLY A 42 0.42 -13.72 -3.91
N ILE A 43 0.56 -12.59 -3.23
CA ILE A 43 0.13 -12.40 -1.85
C ILE A 43 -1.37 -12.15 -1.83
N ILE A 44 -2.10 -12.88 -1.00
CA ILE A 44 -3.52 -12.62 -0.76
C ILE A 44 -3.61 -11.41 0.19
N TYR A 45 -4.48 -10.45 -0.12
CA TYR A 45 -4.64 -9.24 0.68
C TYR A 45 -6.09 -8.78 0.76
N THR A 46 -6.36 -7.92 1.74
CA THR A 46 -7.62 -7.20 1.91
C THR A 46 -7.38 -5.70 1.93
N VAL A 47 -8.37 -4.94 1.42
CA VAL A 47 -8.35 -3.48 1.38
C VAL A 47 -9.52 -2.94 2.20
N LYS A 48 -9.22 -2.03 3.13
CA LYS A 48 -10.22 -1.26 3.88
C LYS A 48 -10.12 0.21 3.55
N GLU A 49 -11.12 0.71 2.86
CA GLU A 49 -11.24 2.13 2.57
C GLU A 49 -11.90 2.90 3.72
N MET A 50 -11.32 4.05 4.06
CA MET A 50 -11.87 5.01 5.02
C MET A 50 -11.93 6.39 4.37
N LYS A 51 -12.58 7.35 5.06
CA LYS A 51 -12.71 8.73 4.59
C LYS A 51 -11.34 9.39 4.33
N GLU A 52 -10.38 9.16 5.21
CA GLU A 52 -9.08 9.87 5.20
C GLU A 52 -7.90 9.02 4.73
N LYS A 53 -8.08 7.70 4.61
CA LYS A 53 -6.99 6.77 4.30
C LYS A 53 -7.50 5.46 3.75
N THR A 54 -6.60 4.71 3.17
CA THR A 54 -6.81 3.32 2.76
C THR A 54 -5.83 2.44 3.50
N ILE A 55 -6.29 1.28 3.97
CA ILE A 55 -5.47 0.30 4.68
C ILE A 55 -5.43 -0.96 3.83
N ILE A 56 -4.23 -1.44 3.53
CA ILE A 56 -4.01 -2.70 2.83
C ILE A 56 -3.35 -3.66 3.82
N THR A 57 -3.87 -4.88 3.92
CA THR A 57 -3.39 -5.90 4.85
C THR A 57 -3.21 -7.22 4.10
N GLN A 58 -2.03 -7.83 4.20
CA GLN A 58 -1.77 -9.19 3.79
C GLN A 58 -2.54 -10.18 4.68
N LEU A 59 -3.11 -11.21 4.06
CA LEU A 59 -3.81 -12.31 4.74
C LEU A 59 -2.87 -13.49 5.02
#